data_AF-A0A016VHV6-F1
#
_entry.id   AF-A0A016VHV6-F1
#
_cell.length_a   1.000
_cell.length_b   1.000
_cell.length_c   1.000
_cell.angle_alpha   90.00
_cell.angle_beta   90.00
_cell.angle_gamma   90.00
#
_symmetry.space_group_name_H-M   'P 1'
#
loop_
_entity.id
_entity.type
_entity.pdbx_description
1 polymer ?
#
loop_
_entity_poly.entity_id
_entity_poly.type
_entity_poly.pdbx_seq_one_letter_code
_entity_poly.pdbx_strand_id
1 'polypeptide(L)'
;MLLLLILLGSFTAAEKVNCNCTAISLEQRLCLGSYVSHVVSRGEDVSLRTHYLRVYTVEHKKVYKNSSELPTKIVTTQKCGIKLRNGTEYLIGAWYTDYANHGLYIVKCDLRKKWNNVTEEDRDKLEKYYSSNYTCPEPVEYEDDF
;
A
#
# COMPACT_ATOMS: atom_id res chain seq x y z
N MET A 1 53.58 -7.80 30.63
CA MET A 1 52.85 -6.53 30.42
C MET A 1 51.73 -6.78 29.43
N LEU A 2 50.49 -6.72 29.94
CA LEU A 2 49.23 -6.76 29.19
C LEU A 2 49.14 -5.51 28.28
N LEU A 3 48.82 -5.69 27.01
CA LEU A 3 48.24 -4.61 26.18
C LEU A 3 47.04 -5.19 25.43
N LEU A 4 45.89 -5.11 26.10
CA LEU A 4 44.56 -5.32 25.54
C LEU A 4 44.29 -4.22 24.50
N LEU A 5 44.26 -4.57 23.22
CA LEU A 5 43.68 -3.73 22.18
C LEU A 5 42.17 -4.00 22.13
N ILE A 6 41.43 -3.11 22.78
CA ILE A 6 39.96 -3.06 22.77
C ILE A 6 39.54 -2.58 21.37
N LEU A 7 39.16 -3.52 20.51
CA LEU A 7 38.44 -3.22 19.27
C LEU A 7 37.03 -2.73 19.62
N LEU A 8 36.86 -1.42 19.61
CA LEU A 8 35.55 -0.74 19.64
C LEU A 8 34.77 -1.11 18.37
N GLY A 9 34.02 -2.21 18.44
CA GLY A 9 32.98 -2.51 17.47
C GLY A 9 31.95 -1.39 17.50
N SER A 10 31.95 -0.55 16.47
CA SER A 10 30.96 0.49 16.28
C SER A 10 29.62 -0.19 16.00
N PHE A 11 28.79 -0.36 17.03
CA PHE A 11 27.40 -0.74 16.83
C PHE A 11 26.71 0.44 16.15
N THR A 12 26.64 0.43 14.82
CA THR A 12 25.66 1.23 14.10
C THR A 12 24.30 0.68 14.51
N ALA A 13 23.67 1.30 15.51
CA ALA A 13 22.27 1.07 15.84
C ALA A 13 21.46 1.50 14.61
N ALA A 14 21.15 0.56 13.73
CA ALA A 14 20.15 0.77 12.70
C ALA A 14 18.83 1.02 13.44
N GLU A 15 18.39 2.27 13.46
CA GLU A 15 17.07 2.64 13.98
C GLU A 15 16.02 1.75 13.29
N LYS A 16 15.42 0.85 14.06
CA LYS A 16 14.32 0.02 13.57
C LYS A 16 13.13 0.94 13.36
N VAL A 17 12.92 1.39 12.13
CA VAL A 17 11.71 2.13 11.77
C VAL A 17 10.50 1.22 12.02
N ASN A 18 9.66 1.60 12.98
CA ASN A 18 8.48 0.84 13.34
C ASN A 18 7.33 1.23 12.38
N CYS A 19 6.95 0.31 11.50
CA CYS A 19 5.86 0.49 10.53
C CYS A 19 4.63 -0.31 10.99
N ASN A 20 4.06 0.07 12.13
CA ASN A 20 2.86 -0.55 12.69
C ASN A 20 1.62 -0.02 11.97
N CYS A 21 0.66 -0.91 11.72
CA CYS A 21 -0.61 -0.57 11.09
C CYS A 21 -1.73 -0.98 12.05
N THR A 22 -2.73 -0.12 12.20
CA THR A 22 -3.96 -0.49 12.89
C THR A 22 -4.62 -1.67 12.17
N ALA A 23 -5.00 -2.67 12.95
CA ALA A 23 -5.73 -3.82 12.43
C ALA A 23 -7.18 -3.39 12.14
N ILE A 24 -7.51 -3.28 10.86
CA ILE A 24 -8.85 -2.93 10.37
C ILE A 24 -9.29 -3.96 9.33
N SER A 25 -10.60 -4.18 9.21
CA SER A 25 -11.18 -5.17 8.30
C SER A 25 -10.94 -4.81 6.82
N LEU A 26 -11.06 -5.79 5.92
CA LEU A 26 -11.00 -5.52 4.48
C LEU A 26 -12.11 -4.55 4.05
N GLU A 27 -13.32 -4.72 4.58
CA GLU A 27 -14.47 -3.84 4.36
C GLU A 27 -14.14 -2.39 4.75
N GLN A 28 -13.57 -2.16 5.93
CA GLN A 28 -13.14 -0.83 6.36
C GLN A 28 -12.08 -0.24 5.41
N ARG A 29 -11.10 -1.04 4.96
CA ARG A 29 -10.07 -0.59 4.00
C ARG A 29 -10.67 -0.20 2.64
N LEU A 30 -11.64 -0.97 2.15
CA LEU A 30 -12.37 -0.70 0.91
C LEU A 30 -13.23 0.56 1.02
N CYS A 31 -13.76 0.80 2.22
CA CYS A 31 -14.54 1.99 2.52
C CYS A 31 -13.69 3.24 2.61
N LEU A 32 -12.57 3.17 3.33
CA LEU A 32 -11.65 4.28 3.49
C LEU A 32 -11.02 4.66 2.16
N GLY A 33 -10.54 3.71 1.35
CA GLY A 33 -9.92 4.02 0.07
C GLY A 33 -10.84 4.85 -0.83
N SER A 34 -10.36 5.97 -1.38
CA SER A 34 -11.09 6.74 -2.39
C SER A 34 -10.86 6.17 -3.79
N TYR A 35 -9.91 5.24 -3.92
CA TYR A 35 -9.55 4.51 -5.11
C TYR A 35 -9.41 3.01 -4.79
N VAL A 36 -10.01 2.13 -5.60
CA VAL A 36 -9.84 0.67 -5.48
C VAL A 36 -9.78 0.04 -6.87
N SER A 37 -8.73 -0.74 -7.15
CA SER A 37 -8.54 -1.41 -8.44
C SER A 37 -7.80 -2.73 -8.32
N HIS A 38 -8.19 -3.68 -9.17
CA HIS A 38 -7.40 -4.85 -9.51
C HIS A 38 -6.40 -4.48 -10.62
N VAL A 39 -5.12 -4.66 -10.34
CA VAL A 39 -4.02 -4.26 -11.22
C VAL A 39 -3.00 -5.37 -11.41
N VAL A 40 -2.25 -5.29 -12.50
CA VAL A 40 -1.01 -6.05 -12.71
C VAL A 40 0.17 -5.12 -12.54
N SER A 41 1.13 -5.47 -11.69
CA SER A 41 2.39 -4.73 -11.62
C SER A 41 3.26 -5.03 -12.83
N ARG A 42 3.75 -3.97 -13.49
CA ARG A 42 4.74 -4.04 -14.58
C ARG A 42 6.18 -3.89 -14.08
N GLY A 43 6.36 -3.85 -12.76
CA GLY A 43 7.67 -3.73 -12.10
C GLY A 43 7.97 -2.34 -11.55
N GLU A 44 9.12 -2.22 -10.90
CA GLU A 44 9.65 -0.95 -10.39
C GLU A 44 10.24 -0.14 -11.54
N ASP A 45 9.85 1.12 -11.67
CA ASP A 45 10.51 2.09 -12.55
C ASP A 45 11.74 2.65 -11.81
N VAL A 46 12.89 2.02 -12.07
CA VAL A 46 14.15 2.35 -11.41
C VAL A 46 14.65 3.75 -11.79
N SER A 47 14.22 4.30 -12.93
CA SER A 47 14.60 5.65 -13.36
C SER A 47 13.96 6.74 -12.50
N LEU A 48 12.80 6.45 -11.90
CA LEU A 48 12.07 7.35 -11.02
C LEU A 48 12.34 7.09 -9.53
N ARG A 49 13.22 6.13 -9.21
CA ARG A 49 13.59 5.81 -7.83
C ARG A 49 14.44 6.94 -7.23
N THR A 50 14.06 7.38 -6.05
CA THR A 50 14.86 8.33 -5.25
C THR A 50 15.38 7.64 -3.98
N HIS A 51 16.18 8.34 -3.18
CA HIS A 51 16.62 7.82 -1.88
C HIS A 51 15.43 7.48 -0.96
N TYR A 52 14.29 8.17 -1.11
CA TYR A 52 13.13 8.05 -0.23
C TYR A 52 11.97 7.28 -0.86
N LEU A 53 11.87 7.22 -2.19
CA LEU A 53 10.71 6.71 -2.89
C LEU A 53 11.05 5.60 -3.89
N ARG A 54 10.10 4.69 -4.07
CA ARG A 54 10.01 3.72 -5.16
C ARG A 54 8.79 4.06 -5.99
N VAL A 55 8.89 3.84 -7.29
CA VAL A 55 7.79 3.99 -8.23
C VAL A 55 7.59 2.68 -8.95
N TYR A 56 6.35 2.21 -9.04
CA TYR A 56 5.98 1.02 -9.80
C TYR A 56 5.01 1.40 -10.90
N THR A 57 5.16 0.81 -12.06
CA THR A 57 4.15 0.89 -13.12
C THR A 57 3.11 -0.19 -12.93
N VAL A 58 1.85 0.15 -13.14
CA VAL A 58 0.72 -0.78 -13.05
C VAL A 58 -0.20 -0.65 -14.26
N GLU A 59 -0.84 -1.77 -14.61
CA GLU A 59 -1.92 -1.81 -15.58
C GLU A 59 -3.22 -2.21 -14.87
N HIS A 60 -4.30 -1.49 -15.12
CA HIS A 60 -5.61 -1.80 -14.55
C HIS A 60 -6.27 -2.95 -15.31
N LYS A 61 -6.71 -3.96 -14.57
CA LYS A 61 -7.59 -5.02 -15.08
C LYS A 61 -9.05 -4.67 -14.83
N LYS A 62 -9.33 -4.16 -13.63
CA LYS A 62 -10.66 -3.69 -13.25
C LYS A 62 -10.56 -2.57 -12.21
N VAL A 63 -11.44 -1.59 -12.34
CA VAL A 63 -11.56 -0.47 -11.41
C VAL A 63 -12.88 -0.64 -10.68
N TYR A 64 -12.81 -0.64 -9.36
CA TYR A 64 -13.95 -0.93 -8.49
C TYR A 64 -14.51 0.36 -7.90
N LYS A 65 -13.65 1.20 -7.33
CA LYS A 65 -14.02 2.51 -6.79
C LYS A 65 -13.24 3.60 -7.50
N ASN A 66 -14.00 4.55 -8.07
CA ASN A 66 -13.61 5.88 -8.52
C ASN A 66 -12.18 6.02 -9.08
N SER A 67 -12.07 6.40 -10.36
CA SER A 67 -11.39 7.67 -10.70
C SER A 67 -11.68 8.05 -12.15
N SER A 68 -11.92 9.33 -12.38
CA SER A 68 -11.91 9.94 -13.72
C SER A 68 -10.53 9.82 -14.39
N GLU A 69 -9.48 9.65 -13.58
CA GLU A 69 -8.09 9.49 -14.02
C GLU A 69 -7.48 8.22 -13.40
N LEU A 70 -7.07 7.27 -14.22
CA LEU A 70 -6.51 5.99 -13.75
C LEU A 70 -4.99 6.11 -13.55
N PRO A 71 -4.49 6.10 -12.31
CA PRO A 71 -3.06 6.24 -12.05
C PRO A 71 -2.29 5.00 -12.50
N THR A 72 -1.46 5.15 -13.54
CA THR A 72 -0.60 4.07 -14.04
C THR A 72 0.68 3.88 -13.22
N LYS A 73 0.89 4.74 -12.21
CA LYS A 73 2.05 4.72 -11.32
C LYS A 73 1.60 4.57 -9.88
N ILE A 74 2.27 3.69 -9.14
CA ILE A 74 2.19 3.59 -7.68
C ILE A 74 3.47 4.16 -7.09
N VAL A 75 3.35 5.18 -6.26
CA VAL A 75 4.47 5.80 -5.55
C VAL A 75 4.43 5.33 -4.10
N THR A 76 5.57 4.92 -3.55
CA THR A 76 5.65 4.43 -2.17
C THR A 76 7.00 4.71 -1.57
N THR A 77 7.09 4.83 -0.25
CA THR A 77 8.36 5.05 0.44
C THR A 77 9.27 3.83 0.41
N GLN A 78 10.58 4.04 0.44
CA GLN A 78 11.54 2.95 0.61
C GLN A 78 11.40 2.28 1.99
N LYS A 79 11.18 3.09 3.03
CA LYS A 79 10.93 2.65 4.41
C LYS A 79 9.42 2.71 4.68
N CYS A 80 8.83 1.65 5.23
CA CYS A 80 7.38 1.53 5.46
C CYS A 80 6.47 1.59 4.22
N GLY A 81 7.03 1.50 3.00
CA GLY A 81 6.23 1.40 1.80
C GLY A 81 5.92 -0.04 1.42
N ILE A 82 5.34 -0.19 0.23
CA ILE A 82 4.97 -1.48 -0.33
C ILE A 82 6.03 -2.02 -1.29
N LYS A 83 5.96 -3.34 -1.52
CA LYS A 83 6.67 -4.02 -2.60
C LYS A 83 5.68 -4.68 -3.54
N LEU A 84 5.82 -4.40 -4.84
CA LEU A 84 5.05 -5.02 -5.91
C LEU A 84 6.02 -5.82 -6.79
N ARG A 85 5.67 -7.08 -7.07
CA ARG A 85 6.48 -7.96 -7.93
C ARG A 85 5.99 -7.83 -9.37
N ASN A 86 6.92 -7.65 -10.31
CA ASN A 86 6.60 -7.63 -11.73
C ASN A 86 5.80 -8.88 -12.15
N GLY A 87 4.75 -8.69 -12.95
CA GLY A 87 3.83 -9.72 -13.42
C GLY A 87 2.85 -10.23 -12.38
N THR A 88 2.90 -9.73 -11.14
CA THR A 88 1.96 -10.16 -10.09
C THR A 88 0.75 -9.24 -10.04
N GLU A 89 -0.41 -9.85 -9.87
CA GLU A 89 -1.68 -9.14 -9.75
C GLU A 89 -2.01 -8.81 -8.29
N TYR A 90 -2.60 -7.63 -8.08
CA TYR A 90 -2.94 -7.12 -6.77
C TYR A 90 -4.31 -6.45 -6.78
N LEU A 91 -5.04 -6.62 -5.69
CA LEU A 91 -6.05 -5.67 -5.27
C LEU A 91 -5.35 -4.54 -4.52
N ILE A 92 -5.47 -3.34 -5.05
CA ILE A 92 -4.91 -2.12 -4.50
C ILE A 92 -6.04 -1.17 -4.12
N GLY A 93 -5.91 -0.54 -2.97
CA GLY A 93 -6.78 0.58 -2.57
C GLY A 93 -6.07 1.52 -1.63
N ALA A 94 -6.27 2.82 -1.84
CA ALA A 94 -5.65 3.87 -1.06
C ALA A 94 -6.49 5.17 -1.18
N TRP A 95 -6.13 6.18 -0.41
CA TRP A 95 -6.58 7.54 -0.69
C TRP A 95 -5.86 8.06 -1.91
N TYR A 96 -6.61 8.33 -2.99
CA TYR A 96 -6.10 8.99 -4.18
C TYR A 96 -5.51 10.34 -3.79
N THR A 97 -4.19 10.40 -3.85
CA THR A 97 -3.40 11.62 -3.74
C THR A 97 -2.64 11.68 -5.05
N ASP A 98 -2.95 12.66 -5.90
CA ASP A 98 -2.16 12.90 -7.10
C ASP A 98 -0.74 13.29 -6.66
N TYR A 99 0.18 12.34 -6.78
CA TYR A 99 1.54 12.50 -6.30
C TYR A 99 2.52 12.31 -7.45
N ALA A 100 3.34 13.33 -7.70
CA ALA A 100 4.44 13.33 -8.66
C ALA A 100 4.06 12.76 -10.05
N ASN A 101 3.30 13.54 -10.83
CA ASN A 101 2.81 13.19 -12.18
C ASN A 101 1.74 12.09 -12.18
N HIS A 102 0.61 12.29 -11.48
CA HIS A 102 -0.56 11.40 -11.50
C HIS A 102 -0.29 9.99 -10.95
N GLY A 103 0.66 9.88 -10.02
CA GLY A 103 0.93 8.64 -9.29
C GLY A 103 0.01 8.50 -8.08
N LEU A 104 -0.45 7.29 -7.81
CA LEU A 104 -1.16 6.94 -6.58
C LEU A 104 -0.14 6.69 -5.48
N TYR A 105 -0.13 7.52 -4.44
CA TYR A 105 0.70 7.30 -3.27
C TYR A 105 0.12 6.21 -2.37
N ILE A 106 0.93 5.21 -2.00
CA ILE A 106 0.53 4.06 -1.19
C ILE A 106 1.59 3.75 -0.14
N VAL A 107 1.17 3.46 1.09
CA VAL A 107 2.02 3.01 2.20
C VAL A 107 1.68 1.59 2.63
N LYS A 108 2.52 0.99 3.49
CA LYS A 108 2.33 -0.40 3.96
C LYS A 108 0.95 -0.68 4.56
N CYS A 109 0.31 0.33 5.15
CA CYS A 109 -0.97 0.19 5.83
C CYS A 109 -2.18 0.37 4.92
N ASP A 110 -1.99 0.71 3.65
CA ASP A 110 -3.07 0.75 2.67
C ASP A 110 -3.46 -0.66 2.18
N LEU A 111 -4.53 -0.75 1.40
CA LEU A 111 -4.98 -2.02 0.85
C LEU A 111 -4.00 -2.49 -0.24
N ARG A 112 -3.29 -3.59 0.05
CA ARG A 112 -2.47 -4.31 -0.93
C ARG A 112 -2.53 -5.81 -0.67
N LYS A 113 -3.40 -6.50 -1.40
CA LYS A 113 -3.59 -7.96 -1.32
C LYS A 113 -3.26 -8.58 -2.67
N LYS A 114 -2.49 -9.67 -2.71
CA LYS A 114 -2.28 -10.39 -3.99
C LYS A 114 -3.62 -10.91 -4.49
N TRP A 115 -3.89 -10.78 -5.79
CA TRP A 115 -5.20 -11.10 -6.35
C TRP A 115 -5.61 -12.57 -6.15
N ASN A 116 -4.64 -13.48 -6.26
CA ASN A 116 -4.85 -14.91 -6.01
C ASN A 116 -5.22 -15.23 -4.54
N ASN A 117 -4.98 -14.30 -3.61
CA ASN A 117 -5.36 -14.43 -2.21
C ASN A 117 -6.69 -13.73 -1.89
N VAL A 118 -7.27 -13.00 -2.84
CA VAL A 118 -8.63 -12.45 -2.71
C VAL A 118 -9.61 -13.61 -2.93
N THR A 119 -10.39 -13.91 -1.89
CA THR A 119 -11.35 -15.03 -1.92
C THR A 119 -12.50 -14.72 -2.89
N GLU A 120 -13.25 -15.74 -3.28
CA GLU A 120 -14.47 -15.56 -4.07
C GLU A 120 -15.48 -14.65 -3.35
N GLU A 121 -15.68 -14.88 -2.04
CA GLU A 121 -16.51 -14.02 -1.19
C GLU A 121 -16.06 -12.54 -1.20
N ASP A 122 -14.75 -12.28 -1.11
CA ASP A 122 -14.20 -10.92 -1.18
C ASP A 122 -14.42 -10.30 -2.57
N ARG A 123 -14.37 -11.10 -3.65
CA ARG A 123 -14.63 -10.62 -5.01
C ARG A 123 -16.10 -10.28 -5.20
N ASP A 124 -17.01 -11.14 -4.76
CA ASP A 124 -18.46 -10.88 -4.83
C ASP A 124 -18.83 -9.64 -4.04
N LYS A 125 -18.20 -9.47 -2.87
CA LYS A 125 -18.25 -8.24 -2.10
C LYS A 125 -17.80 -7.06 -2.94
N LEU A 126 -16.59 -7.06 -3.52
CA LEU A 126 -16.10 -5.97 -4.37
C LEU A 126 -17.10 -5.60 -5.48
N GLU A 127 -17.71 -6.59 -6.14
CA GLU A 127 -18.73 -6.32 -7.17
C GLU A 127 -19.98 -5.65 -6.57
N LYS A 128 -20.44 -6.12 -5.40
CA LYS A 128 -21.62 -5.60 -4.71
C LYS A 128 -21.41 -4.21 -4.11
N TYR A 129 -20.25 -3.94 -3.50
CA TYR A 129 -19.89 -2.65 -2.89
C TYR A 129 -19.99 -1.49 -3.88
N TYR A 130 -19.76 -1.74 -5.18
CA TYR A 130 -19.67 -0.67 -6.18
C TYR A 130 -20.73 -0.72 -7.28
N SER A 131 -21.60 -1.74 -7.29
CA SER A 131 -22.82 -1.81 -8.11
C SER A 131 -24.07 -1.29 -7.39
N SER A 132 -23.98 -1.01 -6.09
CA SER A 132 -25.10 -0.56 -5.25
C SER A 132 -24.76 0.72 -4.49
N ASN A 133 -25.78 1.45 -4.00
CA ASN A 133 -25.65 2.56 -3.04
C ASN A 133 -25.18 2.03 -1.68
N TYR A 134 -24.02 1.38 -1.65
CA TYR A 134 -23.48 0.80 -0.44
C TYR A 134 -22.99 1.92 0.48
N THR A 135 -23.53 1.96 1.69
CA THR A 135 -23.12 2.90 2.74
C THR A 135 -22.02 2.26 3.57
N CYS A 136 -20.86 2.90 3.62
CA CYS A 136 -19.77 2.47 4.49
C CYS A 136 -20.17 2.55 5.96
N PRO A 137 -19.86 1.54 6.78
CA PRO A 137 -20.03 1.65 8.21
C PRO A 137 -19.15 2.80 8.73
N GLU A 138 -19.68 3.55 9.69
CA GLU A 138 -18.93 4.62 10.36
C GLU A 138 -17.61 4.06 10.91
N PRO A 139 -16.51 4.83 10.84
CA PRO A 139 -15.26 4.44 11.48
C PRO A 139 -15.54 4.16 12.96
N VAL A 140 -15.10 3.01 13.45
CA VAL A 140 -15.12 2.77 14.90
C VAL A 140 -14.04 3.68 15.47
N GLU A 141 -14.44 4.77 16.14
CA GLU A 141 -13.53 5.57 16.95
C GLU A 141 -13.00 4.65 18.06
N TYR A 142 -11.71 4.37 18.02
CA TYR A 142 -11.03 3.82 19.17
C TYR A 142 -10.70 5.01 20.06
N GLU A 143 -11.31 5.10 21.23
CA GLU A 143 -10.84 6.00 22.28
C GLU A 143 -9.39 5.59 22.57
N ASP A 144 -8.45 6.47 22.21
CA ASP A 144 -7.07 6.33 22.66
C ASP A 144 -7.08 6.58 24.18
N ASP A 145 -7.20 5.51 24.97
CA ASP A 145 -6.94 5.54 26.41
C ASP A 145 -5.44 5.89 26.61
N PHE A 146 -5.15 7.19 26.75
CA PHE A 146 -3.85 7.73 27.15
C PHE A 146 -3.68 7.76 28.66
#